data_AF-A0A519K898-F1
#
_entry.id   AF-A0A519K898-F1
#
_cell.length_a   1.000
_cell.length_b   1.000
_cell.length_c   1.000
_cell.angle_alpha   90.00
_cell.angle_beta   90.00
_cell.angle_gamma   90.00
#
_symmetry.space_group_name_H-M   'P 1'
#
loop_
_entity.id
_entity.type
_entity.pdbx_description
1 polymer ?
#
loop_
_entity_poly.entity_id
_entity_poly.type
_entity_poly.pdbx_seq_one_letter_code
_entity_poly.pdbx_strand_id
1 'polypeptide(L)'
;STFFYTFFRKLFDPKNPKLTQYFRVKDPYYLKWSMDKVAHWKFEPMPDVIQILGDKDIVFPLKNSQPDYIIKNATHLFPVTKAKEVSEILKTIFV
;
A
#
# COMPACT_ATOMS: atom_id res chain seq x y z
N SER A 1 9.18 -13.24 -1.91
CA SER A 1 10.39 -13.06 -1.08
C SER A 1 10.02 -13.12 0.40
N THR A 2 10.78 -13.86 1.22
CA THR A 2 10.53 -14.10 2.66
C THR A 2 10.37 -12.82 3.49
N PHE A 3 10.99 -11.72 3.04
CA PHE A 3 10.92 -10.41 3.66
C PHE A 3 9.50 -9.80 3.64
N PHE A 4 8.81 -9.88 2.50
CA PHE A 4 7.45 -9.36 2.32
C PHE A 4 6.46 -10.11 3.22
N TYR A 5 6.56 -11.44 3.25
CA TYR A 5 5.74 -12.29 4.13
C TYR A 5 5.98 -12.00 5.61
N THR A 6 7.24 -11.82 6.02
CA THR A 6 7.60 -11.51 7.40
C THR A 6 7.09 -10.13 7.82
N PHE A 7 7.17 -9.12 6.94
CA PHE A 7 6.63 -7.79 7.20
C PHE A 7 5.10 -7.82 7.31
N PHE A 8 4.41 -8.47 6.36
CA PHE A 8 2.96 -8.62 6.42
C PHE A 8 2.52 -9.36 7.69
N ARG A 9 3.20 -10.44 8.07
CA ARG A 9 2.92 -11.14 9.33
C ARG A 9 3.04 -10.23 10.56
N LYS A 10 3.99 -9.28 10.58
CA LYS A 10 4.10 -8.27 11.66
C LYS A 10 2.98 -7.23 11.62
N LEU A 11 2.49 -6.83 10.44
CA LEU A 11 1.31 -5.97 10.34
C LEU A 11 0.03 -6.65 10.83
N PHE A 12 -0.06 -7.96 10.65
CA PHE A 12 -1.16 -8.79 11.14
C PHE A 12 -1.01 -9.21 12.62
N ASP A 13 -0.04 -8.67 13.35
CA ASP A 13 0.10 -8.93 14.78
C ASP A 13 -1.17 -8.47 15.52
N PRO A 14 -1.90 -9.39 16.18
CA PRO A 14 -3.15 -9.08 16.86
C PRO A 14 -3.03 -8.02 17.96
N LYS A 15 -1.80 -7.66 18.38
CA LYS A 15 -1.54 -6.60 19.37
C LYS A 15 -1.69 -5.18 18.83
N ASN A 16 -2.01 -4.97 17.54
CA ASN A 16 -2.13 -3.64 16.95
C ASN A 16 -3.61 -3.30 16.60
N PRO A 17 -4.38 -2.69 17.53
CA PRO A 17 -5.84 -2.57 17.41
C PRO A 17 -6.33 -1.68 16.25
N LYS A 18 -5.47 -0.80 15.71
CA LYS A 18 -5.83 0.02 14.54
C LYS A 18 -5.76 -0.77 13.22
N LEU A 19 -4.97 -1.84 13.18
CA LEU A 19 -4.78 -2.67 11.97
C LEU A 19 -5.84 -3.76 11.84
N THR A 20 -6.41 -4.22 12.95
CA THR A 20 -7.46 -5.24 12.96
C THR A 20 -8.76 -4.77 12.30
N GLN A 21 -9.07 -3.47 12.34
CA GLN A 21 -10.20 -2.89 11.59
C GLN A 21 -9.92 -2.76 10.09
N TYR A 22 -8.65 -2.54 9.72
CA TYR A 22 -8.26 -2.34 8.32
C TYR A 22 -8.20 -3.66 7.54
N PHE A 23 -7.76 -4.73 8.19
CA PHE A 23 -7.67 -6.05 7.57
C PHE A 23 -8.83 -6.96 8.01
N ARG A 24 -9.90 -6.94 7.21
CA ARG A 24 -11.08 -7.81 7.41
C ARG A 24 -10.85 -9.25 6.98
N VAL A 25 -9.94 -9.47 6.03
CA VAL A 25 -9.61 -10.82 5.51
C VAL A 25 -8.30 -11.29 6.13
N LYS A 26 -8.33 -12.46 6.79
CA LYS A 26 -7.19 -13.08 7.47
C LYS A 26 -6.90 -14.49 6.97
N ASP A 27 -7.59 -14.94 5.94
CA ASP A 27 -7.39 -16.26 5.36
C ASP A 27 -5.95 -16.41 4.81
N PRO A 28 -5.14 -17.35 5.33
CA PRO A 28 -3.74 -17.47 4.95
C PRO A 28 -3.54 -17.80 3.46
N TYR A 29 -4.47 -18.55 2.86
CA TYR A 29 -4.41 -18.91 1.45
C TYR A 29 -4.63 -17.66 0.58
N TYR A 30 -5.67 -16.87 0.88
CA TYR A 30 -5.95 -15.61 0.20
C TYR A 30 -4.79 -14.62 0.33
N LEU A 31 -4.19 -14.49 1.51
CA LEU A 31 -3.05 -13.60 1.71
C LEU A 31 -1.84 -14.05 0.88
N LYS A 32 -1.52 -15.34 0.90
CA LYS A 32 -0.43 -15.88 0.07
C LYS A 32 -0.68 -15.65 -1.41
N TRP A 33 -1.90 -15.92 -1.89
CA TRP A 33 -2.30 -15.73 -3.28
C TRP A 33 -2.24 -14.26 -3.69
N SER A 34 -2.78 -13.35 -2.88
CA SER A 34 -2.80 -11.91 -3.20
C SER A 34 -1.40 -11.31 -3.23
N MET A 35 -0.52 -11.72 -2.32
CA MET A 35 0.90 -11.34 -2.35
C MET A 35 1.58 -11.80 -3.65
N ASP A 36 1.31 -13.04 -4.09
CA ASP A 36 1.86 -13.57 -5.34
C ASP A 36 1.37 -12.77 -6.55
N LYS A 37 0.07 -12.43 -6.59
CA LYS A 37 -0.51 -11.63 -7.67
C LYS A 37 0.06 -10.22 -7.74
N VAL A 38 0.19 -9.55 -6.60
CA VAL A 38 0.75 -8.20 -6.55
C VAL A 38 2.23 -8.21 -6.92
N ALA A 39 3.02 -9.19 -6.44
CA ALA A 39 4.44 -9.26 -6.73
C ALA A 39 4.77 -9.50 -8.21
N HIS A 40 3.88 -10.20 -8.94
CA HIS A 40 4.04 -10.48 -10.36
C HIS A 40 3.15 -9.60 -11.25
N TRP A 41 2.52 -8.57 -10.68
CA TRP A 41 1.66 -7.67 -11.44
C TRP A 41 2.49 -6.90 -12.47
N LYS A 42 2.10 -7.02 -13.74
CA LYS A 42 2.66 -6.25 -14.85
C LYS A 42 1.55 -5.40 -15.44
N PHE A 43 1.84 -4.13 -15.67
CA PHE A 43 0.92 -3.20 -16.31
C PHE A 43 1.69 -2.31 -17.26
N GLU A 44 1.01 -1.87 -18.31
CA GLU A 44 1.48 -0.79 -19.17
C GLU A 44 0.96 0.55 -18.60
N PRO A 45 1.74 1.65 -18.69
CA PRO A 45 1.28 2.96 -18.27
C PRO A 45 -0.05 3.33 -18.95
N MET A 46 -1.07 3.62 -18.14
CA MET A 46 -2.39 4.04 -18.61
C MET A 46 -2.57 5.53 -18.31
N PRO A 47 -3.03 6.34 -19.28
CA PRO A 47 -3.11 7.80 -19.12
C PRO A 47 -4.10 8.23 -18.03
N ASP A 48 -5.14 7.43 -17.77
CA ASP A 48 -6.19 7.75 -16.79
C ASP A 48 -5.91 7.16 -15.39
N VAL A 49 -4.71 6.62 -15.18
CA VAL A 49 -4.32 5.99 -13.90
C VAL A 49 -3.29 6.85 -13.20
N ILE A 50 -3.62 7.24 -11.98
CA ILE A 50 -2.71 7.92 -11.06
C ILE A 50 -2.15 6.93 -10.04
N GLN A 51 -0.90 7.12 -9.65
CA GLN A 51 -0.25 6.38 -8.58
C GLN A 51 0.16 7.33 -7.46
N ILE A 52 -0.31 7.03 -6.25
CA ILE A 52 0.06 7.73 -5.02
C ILE A 52 0.84 6.76 -4.14
N LEU A 53 2.03 7.15 -3.68
CA LEU A 53 2.89 6.32 -2.81
C LEU A 53 3.46 7.11 -1.63
N GLY A 54 3.81 6.40 -0.56
CA GLY A 54 4.52 6.97 0.58
C GLY A 54 6.04 6.87 0.42
N ASP A 55 6.77 7.91 0.84
CA ASP A 55 8.24 7.96 0.70
C ASP A 55 9.01 6.93 1.55
N LYS A 56 8.37 6.39 2.59
CA LYS A 56 8.90 5.37 3.49
C LYS A 56 8.15 4.05 3.31
N ASP A 57 7.49 3.83 2.17
CA ASP A 57 6.92 2.54 1.85
C ASP A 57 8.03 1.53 1.54
N ILE A 58 8.24 0.59 2.47
CA ILE A 58 9.20 -0.51 2.34
C ILE A 58 8.60 -1.76 1.68
N VAL A 59 7.27 -1.80 1.58
CA VAL A 59 6.50 -2.87 0.94
C VAL A 59 6.52 -2.67 -0.57
N PHE A 60 6.25 -1.43 -0.99
CA PHE A 60 6.35 -0.98 -2.37
C PHE A 60 7.39 0.14 -2.46
N PRO A 61 8.70 -0.21 -2.54
CA PRO A 61 9.76 0.78 -2.57
C PRO A 61 9.62 1.73 -3.75
N LEU A 62 9.72 3.04 -3.48
CA LEU A 62 9.66 4.09 -4.52
C LEU A 62 10.60 3.82 -5.70
N LYS A 63 11.79 3.27 -5.47
CA LYS A 63 12.76 2.95 -6.53
C LYS A 63 12.25 1.96 -7.60
N ASN A 64 11.17 1.23 -7.32
CA ASN A 64 10.58 0.25 -8.22
C ASN A 64 9.39 0.82 -9.03
N SER A 65 9.05 2.10 -8.87
CA SER A 65 7.88 2.75 -9.47
C SER A 65 8.15 4.23 -9.75
N GLN A 66 7.33 4.86 -10.59
CA GLN A 66 7.38 6.31 -10.79
C GLN A 66 5.99 6.89 -10.49
N PRO A 67 5.65 7.10 -9.19
CA PRO A 67 4.34 7.60 -8.83
C PRO A 67 4.17 9.08 -9.19
N ASP A 68 2.95 9.45 -9.57
CA ASP A 68 2.55 10.84 -9.83
C ASP A 68 2.60 11.69 -8.55
N TYR A 69 2.28 11.08 -7.40
CA TYR A 69 2.27 11.76 -6.10
C TYR A 69 3.02 10.98 -5.03
N ILE A 70 3.85 11.70 -4.27
CA ILE A 70 4.62 11.14 -3.16
C ILE A 70 4.23 11.84 -1.86
N ILE A 71 3.70 11.07 -0.92
CA ILE A 71 3.37 11.54 0.42
C ILE A 71 4.61 11.42 1.32
N LYS A 72 5.02 12.55 1.91
CA LYS A 72 6.22 12.63 2.76
C LYS A 72 6.01 12.04 4.15
N ASN A 73 7.06 11.43 4.68
CA ASN A 73 7.06 10.72 5.96
C ASN A 73 5.92 9.69 6.08
N ALA A 74 5.64 8.96 5.00
CA ALA A 74 4.50 8.06 4.92
C ALA A 74 4.93 6.63 4.58
N THR A 75 4.45 5.66 5.37
CA THR A 75 4.72 4.23 5.17
C THR A 75 3.62 3.59 4.33
N HIS A 76 3.68 2.28 4.10
CA HIS A 76 2.64 1.51 3.39
C HIS A 76 1.19 1.78 3.87
N LEU A 77 1.01 2.14 5.14
CA LEU A 77 -0.30 2.41 5.74
C LEU A 77 -0.74 3.88 5.57
N PHE A 78 -0.11 4.65 4.68
CA PHE A 78 -0.45 6.05 4.43
C PHE A 78 -1.92 6.31 4.09
N PRO A 79 -2.70 5.41 3.45
CA PRO A 79 -4.12 5.67 3.24
C PRO A 79 -4.90 5.83 4.56
N VAL A 80 -4.41 5.20 5.64
CA VAL A 80 -5.00 5.31 6.99
C VAL A 80 -4.32 6.42 7.80
N THR A 81 -2.99 6.45 7.81
CA THR A 81 -2.24 7.35 8.69
C THR A 81 -2.15 8.78 8.15
N LYS A 82 -2.29 8.96 6.83
CA LYS A 82 -2.20 10.23 6.08
C LYS A 82 -3.46 10.49 5.25
N ALA A 83 -4.62 9.99 5.67
CA ALA A 83 -5.88 10.07 4.94
C ALA A 83 -6.25 11.48 4.45
N LYS A 84 -5.96 12.51 5.27
CA LYS A 84 -6.18 13.92 4.89
C LYS A 84 -5.34 14.33 3.68
N GLU A 85 -4.05 13.99 3.68
CA GLU A 85 -3.11 14.33 2.58
C GLU A 85 -3.53 13.61 1.29
N VAL A 86 -3.92 12.34 1.38
CA VAL A 86 -4.50 11.59 0.24
C VAL A 86 -5.76 12.28 -0.28
N SER A 87 -6.66 12.70 0.62
CA SER A 87 -7.92 13.33 0.22
C SER A 87 -7.71 14.66 -0.48
N GLU A 88 -6.74 15.47 -0.05
CA GLU A 88 -6.40 16.72 -0.74
C GLU A 88 -5.83 16.45 -2.13
N ILE A 89 -4.97 15.44 -2.31
CA ILE A 89 -4.48 15.03 -3.64
C ILE A 89 -5.67 14.64 -4.54
N LEU A 90 -6.57 13.78 -4.05
CA LEU A 90 -7.73 13.33 -4.83
C LEU A 90 -8.64 14.49 -5.24
N LYS A 91 -8.81 15.50 -4.38
CA LYS A 91 -9.56 16.72 -4.72
C LYS A 91 -8.91 17.50 -5.86
N THR A 92 -7.58 17.53 -5.97
CA THR A 92 -6.94 18.23 -7.09
C THR A 92 -7.14 17.56 -8.45
N ILE A 93 -7.56 16.28 -8.46
CA ILE A 93 -7.64 15.45 -9.66
C ILE A 93 -9.08 15.26 -10.12
N PHE A 94 -10.01 15.04 -9.18
CA PHE A 94 -11.38 14.62 -9.49
C PHE A 94 -12.47 15.65 -9.13
N VAL A 95 -12.09 16.83 -8.62
CA VAL A 95 -13.04 17.88 -8.19
C VAL A 95 -12.94 19.10 -9.09
#